data_AF-A0A1C6JH07-F1
#
_entry.id   AF-A0A1C6JH07-F1
#
_cell.length_a   1.000
_cell.length_b   1.000
_cell.length_c   1.000
_cell.angle_alpha   90.00
_cell.angle_beta   90.00
_cell.angle_gamma   90.00
#
_symmetry.space_group_name_H-M   'P 1'
#
loop_
_entity.id
_entity.type
_entity.pdbx_description
1 polymer ?
#
loop_
_entity_poly.entity_id
_entity_poly.type
_entity_poly.pdbx_seq_one_letter_code
_entity_poly.pdbx_strand_id
1 'polypeptide(L)'
;MTNKERFIELYKTNIKRPGSEKLLEYLLSPHSDFFEAPASARFHGSYDGGLLEHSLNVYDCLKDYLQRERVKDTYQMNYSEETIAIVSLLHDLCKINCYKKGTRNVKKDGQWIQVPNYEYDDQLPYGHGEKSVYMISGYMRLTREEAFAIRYHMGFSGNEDARNVGKAFEMFPIAFALSVADMEATYFIEGKK
;
A
#
# COMPACT_ATOMS: atom_id res chain seq x y z
N MET A 1 2.54 4.52 21.13
CA MET A 1 2.05 5.15 19.89
C MET A 1 1.31 4.10 19.11
N THR A 2 0.08 4.37 18.69
CA THR A 2 -0.73 3.49 17.85
C THR A 2 -0.28 3.58 16.39
N ASN A 3 -0.65 2.59 15.55
CA ASN A 3 -0.36 2.63 14.11
C ASN A 3 -0.95 3.89 13.43
N LYS A 4 -2.15 4.31 13.85
CA LYS A 4 -2.80 5.53 13.34
C LYS A 4 -2.02 6.79 13.69
N GLU A 5 -1.60 6.93 14.95
CA GLU A 5 -0.76 8.06 15.38
C GLU A 5 0.57 8.09 14.61
N ARG A 6 1.21 6.93 14.47
CA ARG A 6 2.47 6.77 13.75
C ARG A 6 2.34 7.17 12.27
N PHE A 7 1.29 6.69 11.59
CA PHE A 7 1.03 7.04 10.20
C PHE A 7 0.84 8.55 10.03
N ILE A 8 0.02 9.18 10.90
CA ILE A 8 -0.23 10.62 10.84
C ILE A 8 1.06 11.41 11.07
N GLU A 9 1.91 10.98 12.01
CA GLU A 9 3.21 11.62 12.26
C GLU A 9 4.14 11.50 11.05
N LEU A 10 4.32 10.30 10.50
CA LEU A 10 5.15 10.08 9.31
C LEU A 10 4.63 10.87 8.10
N TYR A 11 3.32 10.84 7.87
CA TYR A 11 2.67 11.58 6.79
C TYR A 11 2.92 13.09 6.95
N LYS A 12 2.58 13.66 8.11
CA LYS A 12 2.75 15.10 8.36
C LYS A 12 4.20 15.52 8.36
N THR A 13 5.13 14.67 8.78
CA THR A 13 6.55 14.99 8.84
C THR A 13 7.18 15.02 7.45
N ASN A 14 6.84 14.06 6.60
CA ASN A 14 7.53 13.85 5.32
C ASN A 14 6.78 14.41 4.12
N ILE A 15 5.44 14.43 4.13
CA ILE A 15 4.62 14.86 3.00
C ILE A 15 4.13 16.29 3.24
N LYS A 16 4.67 17.23 2.46
CA LYS A 16 4.47 18.69 2.59
C LYS A 16 3.86 19.33 1.36
N ARG A 17 3.70 18.58 0.27
CA ARG A 17 3.18 19.12 -1.00
C ARG A 17 1.77 19.68 -0.88
N PRO A 18 1.43 20.72 -1.66
CA PRO A 18 0.07 21.27 -1.71
C PRO A 18 -0.97 20.18 -1.97
N GLY A 19 -2.03 20.20 -1.17
CA GLY A 19 -3.13 19.24 -1.23
C GLY A 19 -2.95 17.97 -0.38
N SER A 20 -1.75 17.70 0.13
CA SER A 20 -1.49 16.57 1.04
C SER A 20 -2.33 16.64 2.32
N GLU A 21 -2.57 17.83 2.87
CA GLU A 21 -3.44 18.02 4.05
C GLU A 21 -4.87 17.58 3.77
N LYS A 22 -5.43 17.95 2.61
CA LYS A 22 -6.79 17.55 2.20
C LYS A 22 -6.91 16.05 1.96
N LEU A 23 -5.86 15.41 1.43
CA LEU A 23 -5.83 13.95 1.32
C LEU A 23 -5.82 13.30 2.71
N LEU A 24 -5.03 13.80 3.64
CA LEU A 24 -5.02 13.30 5.01
C LEU A 24 -6.37 13.49 5.71
N GLU A 25 -7.01 14.65 5.53
CA GLU A 25 -8.38 14.90 6.01
C GLU A 25 -9.37 13.88 5.44
N TYR A 26 -9.29 13.58 4.14
CA TYR A 26 -10.11 12.54 3.52
C TYR A 26 -9.88 11.16 4.16
N LEU A 27 -8.61 10.75 4.33
CA LEU A 27 -8.27 9.47 4.95
C LEU A 27 -8.83 9.35 6.38
N LEU A 28 -8.87 10.46 7.12
CA LEU A 28 -9.39 10.54 8.48
C LEU A 28 -10.93 10.70 8.55
N SER A 29 -11.56 11.02 7.43
CA SER A 29 -13.00 11.27 7.37
C SER A 29 -13.81 9.97 7.37
N PRO A 30 -15.12 10.03 7.67
CA PRO A 30 -16.02 8.87 7.55
C PRO A 30 -16.18 8.32 6.12
N HIS A 31 -15.64 9.00 5.11
CA HIS A 31 -15.67 8.55 3.71
C HIS A 31 -14.51 7.61 3.34
N SER A 32 -13.63 7.32 4.28
CA SER A 32 -12.48 6.43 4.12
C SER A 32 -12.44 5.44 5.28
N ASP A 33 -12.35 4.15 4.95
CA ASP A 33 -12.11 3.08 5.91
C ASP A 33 -10.60 2.75 6.05
N PHE A 34 -9.68 3.52 5.46
CA PHE A 34 -8.25 3.20 5.39
C PHE A 34 -7.61 2.71 6.71
N PHE A 35 -7.97 3.33 7.83
CA PHE A 35 -7.41 3.00 9.16
C PHE A 35 -8.05 1.75 9.80
N GLU A 36 -9.14 1.24 9.25
CA GLU A 36 -9.92 0.11 9.75
C GLU A 36 -10.02 -1.04 8.75
N ALA A 37 -9.76 -0.79 7.47
CA ALA A 37 -9.86 -1.77 6.39
C ALA A 37 -8.82 -2.90 6.56
N PRO A 38 -9.16 -4.13 6.17
CA PRO A 38 -8.17 -5.19 6.03
C PRO A 38 -7.28 -4.93 4.81
N ALA A 39 -6.06 -5.47 4.82
CA ALA A 39 -5.19 -5.46 3.64
C ALA A 39 -5.65 -6.47 2.58
N SER A 40 -6.36 -7.54 2.98
CA SER A 40 -6.89 -8.55 2.07
C SER A 40 -8.13 -9.25 2.62
N ALA A 41 -8.91 -9.84 1.71
CA ALA A 41 -10.12 -10.58 2.08
C ALA A 41 -9.85 -11.89 2.82
N ARG A 42 -8.73 -12.55 2.51
CA ARG A 42 -8.44 -13.94 2.93
C ARG A 42 -6.95 -14.25 3.15
N PHE A 43 -6.06 -13.32 2.85
CA PHE A 43 -4.61 -13.50 2.88
C PHE A 43 -4.00 -12.72 4.06
N HIS A 44 -2.82 -12.11 3.89
CA HIS A 44 -2.17 -11.27 4.89
C HIS A 44 -3.01 -10.05 5.25
N GLY A 45 -2.89 -9.58 6.50
CA GLY A 45 -3.64 -8.42 6.98
C GLY A 45 -5.16 -8.54 6.91
N SER A 46 -5.72 -9.75 6.95
CA SER A 46 -7.17 -9.99 6.88
C SER A 46 -7.87 -9.78 8.23
N TYR A 47 -7.68 -8.60 8.81
CA TYR A 47 -8.28 -8.12 10.05
C TYR A 47 -8.40 -6.59 10.02
N ASP A 48 -9.20 -6.04 10.93
CA ASP A 48 -9.40 -4.59 11.01
C ASP A 48 -8.09 -3.85 11.25
N GLY A 49 -7.80 -2.87 10.40
CA GLY A 49 -6.56 -2.06 10.43
C GLY A 49 -5.36 -2.72 9.73
N GLY A 50 -5.54 -3.88 9.11
CA GLY A 50 -4.47 -4.57 8.37
C GLY A 50 -3.90 -3.73 7.21
N LEU A 51 -4.72 -2.93 6.54
CA LEU A 51 -4.28 -2.06 5.43
C LEU A 51 -3.29 -0.98 5.90
N LEU A 52 -3.60 -0.35 7.04
CA LEU A 52 -2.76 0.65 7.68
C LEU A 52 -1.42 0.05 8.12
N GLU A 53 -1.49 -1.10 8.79
CA GLU A 53 -0.28 -1.80 9.26
C GLU A 53 0.60 -2.21 8.08
N HIS A 54 0.01 -2.72 7.00
CA HIS A 54 0.72 -3.05 5.78
C HIS A 54 1.44 -1.84 5.19
N SER A 55 0.74 -0.71 5.04
CA SER A 55 1.34 0.54 4.52
C SER A 55 2.53 1.01 5.36
N LEU A 56 2.48 0.83 6.69
CA LEU A 56 3.57 1.13 7.60
C LEU A 56 4.76 0.17 7.46
N ASN A 57 4.49 -1.13 7.33
CA ASN A 57 5.53 -2.15 7.11
C ASN A 57 6.27 -1.92 5.80
N VAL A 58 5.53 -1.59 4.72
CA VAL A 58 6.13 -1.26 3.42
C VAL A 58 6.98 0.00 3.51
N TYR A 59 6.56 1.02 4.28
CA TYR A 59 7.40 2.20 4.56
C TYR A 59 8.71 1.83 5.23
N ASP A 60 8.67 0.99 6.26
CA ASP A 60 9.87 0.57 6.98
C ASP A 60 10.82 -0.25 6.08
N CYS A 61 10.29 -1.23 5.34
CA CYS A 61 11.08 -2.05 4.42
C CYS A 61 11.73 -1.19 3.32
N LEU A 62 10.96 -0.28 2.71
CA LEU A 62 11.48 0.58 1.64
C LEU A 62 12.54 1.54 2.19
N LYS A 63 12.29 2.15 3.35
CA LYS A 63 13.24 3.06 3.98
C LYS A 63 14.55 2.35 4.29
N ASP A 64 14.50 1.17 4.90
CA ASP A 64 15.70 0.37 5.21
C ASP A 64 16.42 -0.10 3.94
N TYR A 65 15.69 -0.51 2.90
CA TYR A 65 16.27 -0.85 1.60
C TYR A 65 17.09 0.30 1.03
N LEU A 66 16.53 1.52 1.03
CA LEU A 66 17.16 2.71 0.47
C LEU A 66 18.31 3.26 1.33
N GLN A 67 18.42 2.87 2.60
CA GLN A 67 19.56 3.25 3.45
C GLN A 67 20.83 2.44 3.16
N ARG A 68 20.75 1.30 2.46
CA ARG A 68 21.90 0.44 2.16
C ARG A 68 22.95 1.19 1.34
N GLU A 69 24.22 1.11 1.75
CA GLU A 69 25.36 1.78 1.08
C GLU A 69 25.39 1.46 -0.42
N ARG A 70 25.22 0.19 -0.79
CA ARG A 70 25.16 -0.24 -2.20
C ARG A 70 24.03 0.44 -2.99
N VAL A 71 22.88 0.69 -2.37
CA VAL A 71 21.73 1.34 -3.03
C VAL A 71 22.00 2.82 -3.28
N LYS A 72 22.66 3.50 -2.34
CA LYS A 72 23.06 4.91 -2.49
C LYS A 72 24.24 5.09 -3.44
N ASP A 73 25.29 4.30 -3.28
CA ASP A 73 26.59 4.55 -3.91
C ASP A 73 26.74 3.82 -5.24
N THR A 74 26.22 2.58 -5.35
CA THR A 74 26.30 1.80 -6.60
C THR A 74 25.09 2.04 -7.49
N TYR A 75 23.87 1.99 -6.92
CA TYR A 75 22.65 2.15 -7.71
C TYR A 75 22.21 3.61 -7.86
N GLN A 76 22.84 4.53 -7.12
CA GLN A 76 22.56 5.98 -7.19
C GLN A 76 21.10 6.33 -6.87
N MET A 77 20.44 5.50 -6.05
CA MET A 77 19.03 5.64 -5.66
C MET A 77 18.90 6.54 -4.43
N ASN A 78 19.07 7.85 -4.64
CA ASN A 78 19.00 8.87 -3.60
C ASN A 78 17.63 9.59 -3.64
N TYR A 79 16.62 8.98 -3.04
CA TYR A 79 15.26 9.53 -2.99
C TYR A 79 15.03 10.39 -1.74
N SER A 80 14.14 11.38 -1.85
CA SER A 80 13.75 12.21 -0.72
C SER A 80 12.85 11.43 0.25
N GLU A 81 12.86 11.83 1.52
CA GLU A 81 11.94 11.26 2.53
C GLU A 81 10.46 11.45 2.13
N GLU A 82 10.15 12.54 1.43
CA GLU A 82 8.79 12.79 0.91
C GLU A 82 8.40 11.76 -0.15
N THR A 83 9.25 11.49 -1.15
CA THR A 83 8.96 10.49 -2.19
C THR A 83 8.83 9.10 -1.57
N ILE A 84 9.71 8.72 -0.64
CA ILE A 84 9.63 7.45 0.08
C ILE A 84 8.28 7.33 0.80
N ALA A 85 7.91 8.35 1.58
CA ALA A 85 6.65 8.37 2.30
C ALA A 85 5.43 8.32 1.37
N ILE A 86 5.43 9.08 0.27
CA ILE A 86 4.33 9.06 -0.71
C ILE A 86 4.15 7.67 -1.30
N VAL A 87 5.21 7.07 -1.83
CA VAL A 87 5.06 5.81 -2.56
C VAL A 87 4.76 4.64 -1.64
N SER A 88 5.28 4.61 -0.40
CA SER A 88 5.04 3.48 0.48
C SER A 88 3.80 3.63 1.36
N LEU A 89 3.48 4.82 1.87
CA LEU A 89 2.30 5.00 2.73
C LEU A 89 0.99 5.02 1.93
N LEU A 90 1.04 5.35 0.64
CA LEU A 90 -0.13 5.59 -0.21
C LEU A 90 -0.25 4.63 -1.40
N HIS A 91 0.60 3.60 -1.53
CA HIS A 91 0.53 2.68 -2.67
C HIS A 91 -0.81 1.96 -2.79
N ASP A 92 -1.44 1.66 -1.64
CA ASP A 92 -2.57 0.73 -1.54
C ASP A 92 -3.90 1.44 -1.21
N LEU A 93 -3.99 2.76 -1.44
CA LEU A 93 -5.24 3.51 -1.23
C LEU A 93 -6.39 3.00 -2.11
N CYS A 94 -6.10 2.26 -3.17
CA CYS A 94 -7.09 1.59 -4.02
C CYS A 94 -8.01 0.63 -3.27
N LYS A 95 -7.59 0.13 -2.11
CA LYS A 95 -8.36 -0.78 -1.25
C LYS A 95 -9.38 -0.08 -0.35
N ILE A 96 -9.34 1.25 -0.27
CA ILE A 96 -10.33 2.02 0.50
C ILE A 96 -11.74 1.71 0.01
N ASN A 97 -12.63 1.42 0.95
CA ASN A 97 -14.04 1.06 0.77
C ASN A 97 -14.28 -0.13 -0.16
N CYS A 98 -13.30 -1.01 -0.34
CA CYS A 98 -13.42 -2.20 -1.21
C CYS A 98 -13.74 -3.48 -0.45
N TYR A 99 -13.80 -3.46 0.88
CA TYR A 99 -14.05 -4.66 1.68
C TYR A 99 -15.34 -4.53 2.47
N LYS A 100 -16.22 -5.52 2.30
CA LYS A 100 -17.44 -5.66 3.09
C LYS A 100 -17.26 -6.73 4.15
N LYS A 101 -17.57 -6.40 5.40
CA LYS A 101 -17.64 -7.38 6.49
C LYS A 101 -18.83 -8.30 6.25
N GLY A 102 -18.59 -9.60 6.32
CA GLY A 102 -19.57 -10.64 6.16
C GLY A 102 -19.27 -11.84 7.06
N THR A 103 -19.94 -12.95 6.80
CA THR A 103 -19.69 -14.22 7.47
C THR A 103 -19.61 -15.35 6.45
N ARG A 104 -18.77 -16.34 6.71
CA ARG A 104 -18.71 -17.56 5.90
C ARG A 104 -18.84 -18.79 6.77
N ASN A 105 -19.40 -19.85 6.20
CA ASN A 105 -19.48 -21.15 6.86
C ASN A 105 -18.15 -21.89 6.66
N VAL A 106 -17.53 -22.32 7.75
CA VAL A 106 -16.38 -23.22 7.73
C VAL A 106 -16.71 -24.48 8.50
N LYS A 107 -16.19 -25.62 8.04
CA LYS A 107 -16.37 -26.89 8.72
C LYS A 107 -15.22 -27.10 9.70
N LYS A 108 -15.53 -27.14 11.00
CA LYS A 108 -14.58 -27.42 12.08
C LYS A 108 -15.09 -28.63 12.85
N ASP A 109 -14.25 -29.67 12.97
CA ASP A 109 -14.58 -30.91 13.69
C ASP A 109 -15.91 -31.56 13.24
N GLY A 110 -16.18 -31.51 11.93
CA GLY A 110 -17.40 -32.08 11.36
C GLY A 110 -18.64 -31.17 11.42
N GLN A 111 -18.61 -30.08 12.19
CA GLN A 111 -19.72 -29.13 12.34
C GLN A 111 -19.50 -27.86 11.51
N TRP A 112 -20.58 -27.31 10.96
CA TRP A 112 -20.55 -26.02 10.28
C TRP A 112 -20.65 -24.89 11.31
N ILE A 113 -19.66 -24.00 11.32
CA ILE A 113 -19.67 -22.78 12.13
C ILE A 113 -19.57 -21.55 11.22
N GLN A 114 -20.26 -20.47 11.59
CA GLN A 114 -20.10 -19.17 10.95
C GLN A 114 -18.88 -18.46 11.54
N VAL A 115 -17.99 -17.99 10.68
CA VAL A 115 -16.84 -17.16 11.06
C VAL A 115 -16.89 -15.83 10.31
N PRO A 116 -16.41 -14.73 10.92
CA PRO A 116 -16.24 -13.46 10.21
C PRO A 116 -15.41 -13.64 8.93
N ASN A 117 -15.76 -12.87 7.90
CA ASN A 117 -15.08 -12.85 6.62
C ASN A 117 -15.09 -11.44 6.04
N TYR A 118 -14.14 -11.13 5.18
CA TYR A 118 -14.21 -9.96 4.32
C TYR A 118 -14.48 -10.39 2.89
N GLU A 119 -15.35 -9.65 2.21
CA GLU A 119 -15.64 -9.83 0.80
C GLU A 119 -15.10 -8.63 0.02
N TYR A 120 -14.29 -8.90 -1.00
CA TYR A 120 -13.76 -7.86 -1.86
C TYR A 120 -14.83 -7.47 -2.89
N ASP A 121 -15.18 -6.19 -2.91
CA ASP A 121 -16.17 -5.59 -3.78
C ASP A 121 -15.73 -4.18 -4.20
N ASP A 122 -15.00 -4.09 -5.31
CA ASP A 122 -14.63 -2.81 -5.92
C ASP A 122 -15.58 -2.46 -7.06
N GLN A 123 -16.32 -1.37 -6.86
CA GLN A 123 -17.33 -0.89 -7.81
C GLN A 123 -16.72 -0.04 -8.93
N LEU A 124 -15.45 0.34 -8.83
CA LEU A 124 -14.76 1.15 -9.83
C LEU A 124 -13.94 0.24 -10.75
N PRO A 125 -14.15 0.26 -12.09
CA PRO A 125 -13.41 -0.57 -13.03
C PRO A 125 -12.01 -0.01 -13.34
N TYR A 126 -11.21 0.23 -12.30
CA TYR A 126 -9.81 0.66 -12.39
C TYR A 126 -8.88 -0.47 -11.94
N GLY A 127 -7.67 -0.55 -12.51
CA GLY A 127 -6.63 -1.42 -11.95
C GLY A 127 -6.25 -0.99 -10.53
N HIS A 128 -5.84 -1.93 -9.68
CA HIS A 128 -5.50 -1.66 -8.28
C HIS A 128 -4.49 -0.50 -8.14
N GLY A 129 -3.33 -0.57 -8.80
CA GLY A 129 -2.34 0.50 -8.73
C GLY A 129 -2.80 1.81 -9.39
N GLU A 130 -3.55 1.73 -10.50
CA GLU A 130 -4.06 2.91 -11.21
C GLU A 130 -5.06 3.71 -10.36
N LYS A 131 -5.90 3.02 -9.59
CA LYS A 131 -6.86 3.63 -8.68
C LYS A 131 -6.17 4.44 -7.57
N SER A 132 -5.10 3.91 -6.98
CA SER A 132 -4.30 4.66 -5.99
C SER A 132 -3.72 5.94 -6.59
N VAL A 133 -3.11 5.85 -7.78
CA VAL A 133 -2.59 7.02 -8.51
C VAL A 133 -3.68 8.04 -8.79
N TYR A 134 -4.85 7.60 -9.26
CA TYR A 134 -6.00 8.45 -9.54
C TYR A 134 -6.49 9.18 -8.28
N MET A 135 -6.70 8.45 -7.18
CA MET A 135 -7.14 9.02 -5.91
C MET A 135 -6.18 10.09 -5.40
N ILE A 136 -4.88 9.79 -5.37
CA ILE A 136 -3.86 10.73 -4.89
C ILE A 136 -3.77 11.96 -5.78
N SER A 137 -3.80 11.76 -7.11
CA SER A 137 -3.70 12.84 -8.09
C SER A 137 -4.85 13.85 -8.02
N GLY A 138 -6.00 13.47 -7.46
CA GLY A 138 -7.10 14.38 -7.17
C GLY A 138 -6.81 15.40 -6.07
N TYR A 139 -5.82 15.13 -5.21
CA TYR A 139 -5.43 16.01 -4.10
C TYR A 139 -4.07 16.65 -4.33
N MET A 140 -3.06 15.86 -4.70
CA MET A 140 -1.70 16.33 -4.90
C MET A 140 -1.12 15.74 -6.19
N ARG A 141 -0.33 16.56 -6.90
CA ARG A 141 0.36 16.09 -8.10
C ARG A 141 1.40 15.03 -7.71
N LEU A 142 1.46 13.91 -8.42
CA LEU A 142 2.57 12.95 -8.30
C LEU A 142 3.67 13.26 -9.31
N THR A 143 4.92 12.95 -8.99
CA THR A 143 5.98 12.83 -10.01
C THR A 143 5.71 11.58 -10.86
N ARG A 144 6.39 11.49 -12.01
CA ARG A 144 6.27 10.29 -12.86
C ARG A 144 6.77 9.06 -12.11
N GLU A 145 7.91 9.16 -11.43
CA GLU A 145 8.49 8.02 -10.71
C GLU A 145 7.56 7.54 -9.59
N GLU A 146 6.97 8.47 -8.82
CA GLU A 146 6.00 8.15 -7.78
C GLU A 146 4.75 7.45 -8.34
N ALA A 147 4.18 8.00 -9.42
CA ALA A 147 2.99 7.44 -10.05
C ALA A 147 3.25 6.02 -10.60
N PHE A 148 4.41 5.80 -11.24
CA PHE A 148 4.77 4.48 -11.76
C PHE A 148 5.11 3.49 -10.64
N ALA A 149 5.76 3.93 -9.56
CA ALA A 149 6.01 3.10 -8.40
C ALA A 149 4.70 2.62 -7.78
N ILE A 150 3.76 3.53 -7.49
CA ILE A 150 2.46 3.19 -6.93
C ILE A 150 1.66 2.30 -7.89
N ARG A 151 1.66 2.61 -9.20
CA ARG A 151 0.94 1.81 -10.19
C ARG A 151 1.42 0.36 -10.23
N TYR A 152 2.74 0.15 -10.19
CA TYR A 152 3.36 -1.16 -10.37
C TYR A 152 3.90 -1.75 -9.06
N HIS A 153 3.39 -1.32 -7.90
CA HIS A 153 3.88 -1.78 -6.59
C HIS A 153 3.77 -3.30 -6.41
N MET A 154 2.71 -3.94 -6.92
CA MET A 154 2.57 -5.41 -6.87
C MET A 154 3.59 -6.15 -7.75
N GLY A 155 4.37 -5.43 -8.58
CA GLY A 155 5.33 -6.00 -9.51
C GLY A 155 4.75 -7.11 -10.38
N PHE A 156 5.45 -8.24 -10.45
CA PHE A 156 5.03 -9.40 -11.25
C PHE A 156 3.96 -10.27 -10.58
N SER A 157 3.53 -9.94 -9.36
CA SER A 157 2.40 -10.64 -8.70
C SER A 157 1.04 -10.02 -9.02
N GLY A 158 1.02 -8.83 -9.65
CA GLY A 158 -0.21 -8.19 -10.12
C GLY A 158 -0.73 -8.78 -11.43
N ASN A 159 -1.89 -8.27 -11.88
CA ASN A 159 -2.52 -8.65 -13.15
C ASN A 159 -2.06 -7.80 -14.35
N GLU A 160 -1.01 -7.00 -14.18
CA GLU A 160 -0.47 -6.13 -15.24
C GLU A 160 0.33 -6.92 -16.29
N ASP A 161 0.45 -6.40 -17.51
CA ASP A 161 1.34 -6.99 -18.53
C ASP A 161 2.80 -6.97 -18.01
N ALA A 162 3.40 -8.15 -17.89
CA ALA A 162 4.77 -8.32 -17.37
C ALA A 162 5.82 -7.48 -18.13
N ARG A 163 5.61 -7.20 -19.43
CA ARG A 163 6.50 -6.33 -20.20
C ARG A 163 6.43 -4.88 -19.73
N ASN A 164 5.25 -4.42 -19.34
CA ASN A 164 5.07 -3.07 -18.79
C ASN A 164 5.64 -2.98 -17.37
N VAL A 165 5.49 -4.02 -16.55
CA VAL A 165 6.12 -4.11 -15.23
C VAL A 165 7.65 -4.01 -15.37
N GLY A 166 8.26 -4.85 -16.22
CA GLY A 166 9.70 -4.83 -16.45
C GLY A 166 10.18 -3.47 -16.96
N LYS A 167 9.48 -2.88 -17.93
CA LYS A 167 9.81 -1.54 -18.45
C LYS A 167 9.69 -0.45 -17.37
N ALA A 168 8.68 -0.51 -16.50
CA ALA A 168 8.53 0.43 -15.41
C ALA A 168 9.70 0.32 -14.42
N PHE A 169 10.15 -0.90 -14.11
CA PHE A 169 11.30 -1.14 -13.23
C PHE A 169 12.63 -0.67 -13.84
N GLU A 170 12.82 -0.82 -15.14
CA GLU A 170 13.98 -0.28 -15.85
C GLU A 170 14.00 1.26 -15.84
N MET A 171 12.84 1.89 -16.05
CA MET A 171 12.73 3.35 -16.12
C MET A 171 12.74 4.02 -14.75
N PHE A 172 12.19 3.37 -13.73
CA PHE A 172 11.96 3.93 -12.40
C PHE A 172 12.40 2.92 -11.33
N PRO A 173 13.69 2.92 -10.91
CA PRO A 173 14.23 1.94 -9.97
C PRO A 173 13.47 1.87 -8.63
N ILE A 174 12.90 2.98 -8.15
CA ILE A 174 12.07 2.97 -6.94
C ILE A 174 10.79 2.12 -7.08
N ALA A 175 10.26 1.95 -8.28
CA ALA A 175 9.12 1.05 -8.50
C ALA A 175 9.49 -0.40 -8.20
N PHE A 176 10.68 -0.83 -8.62
CA PHE A 176 11.20 -2.15 -8.27
C PHE A 176 11.45 -2.27 -6.76
N ALA A 177 12.13 -1.29 -6.16
CA ALA A 177 12.40 -1.30 -4.72
C ALA A 177 11.12 -1.33 -3.88
N LEU A 178 10.10 -0.56 -4.26
CA LEU A 178 8.79 -0.59 -3.61
C LEU A 178 8.14 -1.97 -3.74
N SER A 179 8.20 -2.59 -4.91
CA SER A 179 7.65 -3.95 -5.08
C SER A 179 8.36 -5.00 -4.22
N VAL A 180 9.68 -4.85 -4.03
CA VAL A 180 10.44 -5.71 -3.11
C VAL A 180 10.02 -5.44 -1.67
N ALA A 181 9.89 -4.17 -1.27
CA ALA A 181 9.44 -3.80 0.08
C ALA A 181 8.02 -4.29 0.39
N ASP A 182 7.11 -4.23 -0.58
CA ASP A 182 5.76 -4.78 -0.50
C ASP A 182 5.77 -6.31 -0.27
N MET A 183 6.58 -7.02 -1.05
CA MET A 183 6.77 -8.46 -0.85
C MET A 183 7.46 -8.80 0.48
N GLU A 184 8.45 -8.02 0.91
CA GLU A 184 9.11 -8.20 2.22
C GLU A 184 8.11 -8.02 3.37
N ALA A 185 7.28 -6.97 3.33
CA ALA A 185 6.21 -6.76 4.31
C ALA A 185 5.23 -7.94 4.31
N THR A 186 4.72 -8.31 3.13
CA THR A 186 3.75 -9.39 2.96
C THR A 186 4.26 -10.74 3.45
N TYR A 187 5.47 -11.14 3.06
CA TYR A 187 5.97 -12.50 3.30
C TYR A 187 6.81 -12.64 4.56
N PHE A 188 7.61 -11.63 4.94
CA PHE A 188 8.55 -11.74 6.05
C PHE A 188 8.02 -11.12 7.34
N ILE A 189 7.13 -10.13 7.27
CA ILE A 189 6.60 -9.45 8.45
C ILE A 189 5.19 -9.96 8.78
N GLU A 190 4.32 -10.01 7.77
CA GLU A 190 2.90 -10.32 7.91
C GLU A 190 2.57 -11.81 7.66
N GLY A 191 3.56 -12.56 7.15
CA GLY A 191 3.43 -13.98 6.89
C GLY A 191 3.15 -14.77 8.17
N LYS A 192 2.05 -15.56 8.15
CA LYS A 192 1.58 -16.54 9.17
C LYS A 192 2.24 -16.39 10.55
N LYS A 193 1.77 -15.42 11.33
CA LYS A 193 1.73 -15.53 12.79
C LYS A 193 0.48 -16.29 13.23
#